data_AF-A0A2H9PAZ8-F1
#
_entry.id   AF-A0A2H9PAZ8-F1
#
_cell.length_a   1.000
_cell.length_b   1.000
_cell.length_c   1.000
_cell.angle_alpha   90.00
_cell.angle_beta   90.00
_cell.angle_gamma   90.00
#
_symmetry.space_group_name_H-M   'P 1'
#
loop_
_entity.id
_entity.type
_entity.pdbx_description
1 polymer ?
#
loop_
_entity_poly.entity_id
_entity_poly.type
_entity_poly.pdbx_seq_one_letter_code
_entity_poly.pdbx_strand_id
1 'polypeptide(L)'
;MVKVGFIGCGGMAGVHLDKLKQIEDVQIVGLCDIIEEKARVYNQKYGGNVYTDHRVMLDREKSVHSLGYRGLLTDIPENDVDDASSANLKFKSGAVGNFSTTCILNPGVGMGLEIALKHMMIKADSSGYSIISEQPQEVKATNDYLLDIEKSFIEAIKTGDRSKIKCNYEDGMKTLEVTLAVNESIKTGKTIHLK
;
A
#
# COMPACT_ATOMS: atom_id res chain seq x y z
N MET A 1 20.23 -13.06 -2.80
CA MET A 1 19.34 -14.13 -3.26
C MET A 1 18.15 -13.54 -4.00
N VAL A 2 18.19 -13.65 -5.32
CA VAL A 2 17.20 -13.16 -6.28
C VAL A 2 16.10 -14.20 -6.46
N LYS A 3 14.86 -13.80 -6.21
CA LYS A 3 13.66 -14.64 -6.35
C LYS A 3 13.07 -14.47 -7.74
N VAL A 4 12.91 -15.57 -8.47
CA VAL A 4 12.44 -15.57 -9.86
C VAL A 4 11.10 -16.31 -9.97
N GLY A 5 10.10 -15.63 -10.54
CA GLY A 5 8.86 -16.23 -11.01
C GLY A 5 8.94 -16.47 -12.52
N PHE A 6 8.48 -17.62 -13.00
CA PHE A 6 8.61 -18.04 -14.40
C PHE A 6 7.22 -18.28 -15.02
N ILE A 7 6.86 -17.49 -16.02
CA ILE A 7 5.55 -17.53 -16.72
C ILE A 7 5.73 -18.20 -18.08
N GLY A 8 5.04 -19.31 -18.29
CA GLY A 8 5.14 -20.16 -19.48
C GLY A 8 6.06 -21.35 -19.25
N CYS A 9 5.48 -22.53 -19.08
CA CYS A 9 6.17 -23.80 -18.82
C CYS A 9 6.18 -24.69 -20.08
N GLY A 10 6.53 -24.09 -21.23
CA GLY A 10 6.64 -24.76 -22.52
C GLY A 10 8.01 -25.40 -22.78
N GLY A 11 8.26 -25.84 -24.02
CA GLY A 11 9.50 -26.56 -24.39
C GLY A 11 10.80 -25.79 -24.13
N MET A 12 10.76 -24.46 -24.18
CA MET A 12 11.94 -23.61 -23.88
C MET A 12 12.13 -23.35 -22.38
N ALA A 13 11.11 -23.57 -21.54
CA ALA A 13 11.17 -23.25 -20.11
C ALA A 13 12.28 -24.04 -19.40
N GLY A 14 12.43 -25.33 -19.72
CA GLY A 14 13.48 -26.18 -19.15
C GLY A 14 14.90 -25.67 -19.43
N VAL A 15 15.16 -25.18 -20.64
CA VAL A 15 16.48 -24.65 -21.03
C VAL A 15 16.87 -23.43 -20.17
N HIS A 16 15.91 -22.56 -19.87
CA HIS A 16 16.14 -21.39 -19.02
C HIS A 16 16.22 -21.77 -17.53
N LEU A 17 15.31 -22.61 -17.05
CA LEU A 17 15.28 -23.03 -15.64
C LEU A 17 16.51 -23.85 -15.25
N ASP A 18 17.03 -24.70 -16.13
CA ASP A 18 18.27 -25.45 -15.89
C ASP A 18 19.50 -24.53 -15.76
N LYS A 19 19.55 -23.43 -16.53
CA LYS A 19 20.62 -22.43 -16.42
C LYS A 19 20.46 -21.57 -15.16
N LEU A 20 19.23 -21.16 -14.84
CA LEU A 20 18.94 -20.35 -13.65
C LEU A 20 19.27 -21.09 -12.35
N LYS A 21 19.00 -22.40 -12.27
CA LYS A 21 19.32 -23.24 -11.09
C LYS A 21 20.82 -23.37 -10.83
N GLN A 22 21.68 -23.12 -11.81
CA GLN A 22 23.13 -23.16 -11.66
C GLN A 22 23.71 -21.87 -11.07
N ILE A 23 22.91 -20.80 -10.95
CA ILE A 23 23.34 -19.54 -10.37
C ILE A 23 23.07 -19.59 -8.86
N GLU A 24 24.12 -19.60 -8.03
CA GLU A 24 24.02 -19.76 -6.57
C GLU A 24 23.07 -18.76 -5.90
N ASP A 25 22.97 -17.53 -6.43
CA ASP A 25 22.14 -16.48 -5.85
C ASP A 25 20.72 -16.41 -6.44
N VAL A 26 20.23 -17.45 -7.13
CA VAL A 26 18.88 -17.48 -7.73
C VAL A 26 18.00 -18.56 -7.11
N GLN A 27 16.78 -18.18 -6.71
CA GLN A 27 15.75 -19.10 -6.24
C GLN A 27 14.49 -19.00 -7.10
N ILE A 28 14.00 -20.13 -7.62
CA ILE A 28 12.70 -20.20 -8.29
C ILE A 28 11.60 -20.23 -7.23
N VAL A 29 10.71 -19.24 -7.24
CA VAL A 29 9.65 -19.08 -6.22
C VAL A 29 8.24 -19.20 -6.77
N GLY A 30 8.08 -19.17 -8.10
CA GLY A 30 6.79 -19.29 -8.78
C GLY A 30 6.93 -19.84 -10.19
N LEU A 31 6.04 -20.74 -10.56
CA LEU A 31 5.91 -21.32 -11.89
C LEU A 31 4.46 -21.19 -12.32
N CYS A 32 4.23 -20.57 -13.48
CA CYS A 32 2.90 -20.34 -14.00
C CYS A 32 2.74 -20.90 -15.42
N ASP A 33 1.68 -21.65 -15.66
CA ASP A 33 1.25 -22.06 -17.00
C ASP A 33 -0.26 -22.27 -17.02
N ILE A 34 -0.94 -21.91 -18.11
CA ILE A 34 -2.37 -22.14 -18.26
C ILE A 34 -2.76 -23.62 -18.13
N ILE A 35 -1.81 -24.54 -18.41
CA ILE A 35 -1.95 -25.97 -18.16
C ILE A 35 -1.17 -26.28 -16.87
N GLU A 36 -1.90 -26.42 -15.75
CA GLU A 36 -1.32 -26.61 -14.40
C GLU A 36 -0.27 -27.72 -14.33
N GLU A 37 -0.55 -28.85 -15.01
CA GLU A 37 0.33 -30.01 -15.04
C GLU A 37 1.73 -29.68 -15.56
N LYS A 38 1.84 -28.78 -16.54
CA LYS A 38 3.14 -28.32 -17.04
C LYS A 38 3.90 -27.57 -15.96
N ALA A 39 3.26 -26.64 -15.26
CA ALA A 39 3.88 -25.92 -14.15
C ALA A 39 4.25 -26.86 -12.98
N ARG A 40 3.43 -27.89 -12.71
CA ARG A 40 3.74 -28.92 -11.69
C ARG A 40 4.97 -29.76 -12.01
N VAL A 41 5.18 -30.13 -13.27
CA VAL A 41 6.37 -30.88 -13.70
C VAL A 41 7.65 -30.10 -13.39
N TYR A 42 7.68 -28.80 -13.71
CA TYR A 42 8.83 -27.96 -13.38
C TYR A 42 8.92 -27.70 -11.86
N ASN A 43 7.80 -27.57 -11.16
CA ASN A 43 7.80 -27.35 -9.72
C ASN A 43 8.47 -28.47 -8.94
N GLN A 44 8.22 -29.72 -9.32
CA GLN A 44 8.87 -30.88 -8.71
C GLN A 44 10.41 -30.87 -8.89
N LYS A 45 10.91 -30.29 -9.99
CA LYS A 45 12.35 -30.29 -10.32
C LYS A 45 13.10 -29.05 -9.81
N TYR A 46 12.42 -27.90 -9.72
CA TYR A 46 13.04 -26.60 -9.41
C TYR A 46 12.49 -25.89 -8.17
N GLY A 47 11.39 -26.39 -7.57
CA GLY A 47 10.72 -25.77 -6.42
C GLY A 47 9.74 -24.65 -6.81
N GLY A 48 9.37 -23.82 -5.84
CA GLY A 48 8.43 -22.70 -6.01
C GLY A 48 6.96 -23.05 -5.79
N ASN A 49 6.07 -22.10 -6.05
CA ASN A 49 4.61 -22.31 -6.03
C ASN A 49 4.07 -22.46 -7.45
N VAL A 50 3.02 -23.26 -7.63
CA VAL A 50 2.37 -23.51 -8.92
C VAL A 50 1.17 -22.60 -9.09
N TYR A 51 1.04 -21.99 -10.26
CA TYR A 51 -0.06 -21.12 -10.63
C TYR A 51 -0.58 -21.45 -12.03
N THR A 52 -1.89 -21.28 -12.24
CA THR A 52 -2.51 -21.35 -13.57
C THR A 52 -2.86 -19.97 -14.15
N ASP A 53 -2.79 -18.94 -13.31
CA ASP A 53 -2.96 -17.54 -13.69
C ASP A 53 -1.74 -16.73 -13.23
N HIS A 54 -1.06 -16.09 -14.17
CA HIS A 54 0.14 -15.32 -13.91
C HIS A 54 -0.15 -14.05 -13.10
N ARG A 55 -1.39 -13.55 -13.14
CA ARG A 55 -1.82 -12.41 -12.33
C ARG A 55 -1.83 -12.83 -10.86
N VAL A 56 -2.45 -13.97 -10.56
CA VAL A 56 -2.44 -14.58 -9.22
C VAL A 56 -1.00 -14.87 -8.74
N MET A 57 -0.07 -15.24 -9.63
CA MET A 57 1.35 -15.40 -9.28
C MET A 57 2.03 -14.06 -8.93
N LEU A 58 1.71 -12.99 -9.66
CA LEU A 58 2.31 -11.67 -9.47
C LEU A 58 1.71 -10.89 -8.29
N ASP A 59 0.49 -11.23 -7.84
CA ASP A 59 -0.29 -10.48 -6.86
C ASP A 59 0.07 -10.72 -5.37
N ARG A 60 1.09 -11.51 -5.01
CA ARG A 60 1.18 -12.09 -3.65
C ARG A 60 1.95 -11.34 -2.53
N GLU A 61 2.31 -10.04 -2.61
CA GLU A 61 2.88 -9.29 -1.45
C GLU A 61 2.47 -7.79 -1.41
N LYS A 62 1.90 -7.36 -0.25
CA LYS A 62 1.07 -6.15 0.06
C LYS A 62 -0.44 -6.33 -0.19
N SER A 63 -1.30 -5.87 0.73
CA SER A 63 -2.75 -6.03 0.61
C SER A 63 -3.58 -4.99 1.37
N VAL A 64 -4.76 -4.68 0.84
CA VAL A 64 -5.79 -3.79 1.38
C VAL A 64 -7.10 -4.57 1.53
N HIS A 65 -7.80 -4.43 2.66
CA HIS A 65 -9.19 -4.86 2.81
C HIS A 65 -10.01 -3.74 3.45
N SER A 66 -11.12 -3.36 2.83
CA SER A 66 -11.87 -2.17 3.20
C SER A 66 -13.38 -2.38 3.21
N LEU A 67 -14.06 -1.63 4.08
CA LEU A 67 -15.51 -1.52 4.16
C LEU A 67 -15.91 -0.05 4.06
N GLY A 68 -17.00 0.23 3.35
CA GLY A 68 -17.59 1.56 3.21
C GLY A 68 -19.11 1.49 3.41
N TYR A 69 -19.68 2.60 3.88
CA TYR A 69 -21.13 2.74 4.04
C TYR A 69 -21.62 4.04 3.41
N ARG A 70 -22.79 3.98 2.76
CA ARG A 70 -23.56 5.14 2.27
C ARG A 70 -25.01 5.02 2.71
N GLY A 71 -25.61 6.11 3.14
CA GLY A 71 -27.02 6.20 3.53
C GLY A 71 -27.34 7.17 4.67
N LEU A 72 -26.38 7.93 5.17
CA LEU A 72 -26.52 8.96 6.21
C LEU A 72 -26.63 10.36 5.60
N LEU A 73 -25.86 10.67 4.55
CA LEU A 73 -25.83 12.00 3.92
C LEU A 73 -26.75 12.08 2.69
N THR A 74 -28.03 11.74 2.88
CA THR A 74 -29.02 11.72 1.80
C THR A 74 -29.50 13.12 1.38
N ASP A 75 -29.23 14.12 2.22
CA ASP A 75 -29.56 15.53 2.02
C ASP A 75 -28.55 16.27 1.14
N ILE A 76 -27.41 15.64 0.82
CA ILE A 76 -26.39 16.19 -0.07
C ILE A 76 -26.64 15.66 -1.50
N PRO A 77 -27.06 16.52 -2.45
CA PRO A 77 -27.29 16.11 -3.83
C PRO A 77 -26.02 15.55 -4.46
N GLU A 78 -26.16 14.46 -5.22
CA GLU A 78 -25.05 13.85 -5.99
C GLU A 78 -23.86 13.40 -5.13
N ASN A 79 -24.07 13.12 -3.83
CA ASN A 79 -23.00 12.59 -2.97
C ASN A 79 -22.54 11.20 -3.44
N ASP A 80 -21.32 11.13 -3.94
CA ASP A 80 -20.68 9.92 -4.42
C ASP A 80 -19.53 9.44 -3.52
N VAL A 81 -19.43 10.01 -2.32
CA VAL A 81 -18.45 9.65 -1.28
C VAL A 81 -19.10 8.73 -0.25
N ASP A 82 -18.29 7.84 0.35
CA ASP A 82 -18.74 7.02 1.48
C ASP A 82 -18.90 7.88 2.73
N ASP A 83 -20.02 7.73 3.45
CA ASP A 83 -20.31 8.47 4.69
C ASP A 83 -19.33 8.07 5.81
N ALA A 84 -18.97 6.79 5.83
CA ALA A 84 -17.97 6.22 6.70
C ALA A 84 -17.22 5.10 5.97
N SER A 85 -15.90 5.04 6.16
CA SER A 85 -15.08 3.96 5.63
C SER A 85 -13.98 3.53 6.61
N SER A 86 -13.59 2.26 6.53
CA SER A 86 -12.44 1.70 7.24
C SER A 86 -11.64 0.82 6.31
N ALA A 87 -10.33 1.05 6.24
CA ALA A 87 -9.39 0.32 5.40
C ALA A 87 -8.26 -0.26 6.25
N ASN A 88 -8.07 -1.59 6.17
CA ASN A 88 -6.98 -2.30 6.82
C ASN A 88 -5.89 -2.63 5.80
N LEU A 89 -4.66 -2.25 6.10
CA LEU A 89 -3.50 -2.40 5.23
C LEU A 89 -2.44 -3.30 5.89
N LYS A 90 -1.86 -4.19 5.09
CA LYS A 90 -0.59 -4.86 5.41
C LYS A 90 0.53 -4.21 4.60
N PHE A 91 1.45 -3.54 5.28
CA PHE A 91 2.60 -2.91 4.66
C PHE A 91 3.66 -3.95 4.29
N LYS A 92 4.56 -3.59 3.35
CA LYS A 92 5.70 -4.43 2.95
C LYS A 92 6.63 -4.79 4.12
N SER A 93 6.70 -3.93 5.14
CA SER A 93 7.46 -4.17 6.37
C SER A 93 6.85 -5.25 7.27
N GLY A 94 5.64 -5.71 6.98
CA GLY A 94 4.83 -6.55 7.87
C GLY A 94 4.03 -5.77 8.91
N ALA A 95 4.23 -4.45 9.00
CA ALA A 95 3.37 -3.59 9.81
C ALA A 95 1.91 -3.66 9.32
N VAL A 96 0.98 -3.47 10.25
CA VAL A 96 -0.45 -3.37 9.96
C VAL A 96 -0.92 -1.96 10.27
N GLY A 97 -1.83 -1.44 9.45
CA GLY A 97 -2.42 -0.12 9.66
C GLY A 97 -3.93 -0.15 9.41
N ASN A 98 -4.63 0.73 10.11
CA ASN A 98 -6.03 1.01 9.87
C ASN A 98 -6.21 2.50 9.56
N PHE A 99 -6.99 2.78 8.53
CA PHE A 99 -7.44 4.12 8.18
C PHE A 99 -8.95 4.15 8.36
N SER A 100 -9.44 5.11 9.14
CA SER A 100 -10.88 5.31 9.33
C SER A 100 -11.21 6.74 8.94
N THR A 101 -12.25 6.90 8.12
CA THR A 101 -12.72 8.23 7.68
C THR A 101 -14.23 8.32 7.81
N THR A 102 -14.72 9.53 7.99
CA THR A 102 -16.14 9.83 7.99
C THR A 102 -16.41 11.26 7.54
N CYS A 103 -17.47 11.45 6.78
CA CYS A 103 -17.91 12.76 6.28
C CYS A 103 -19.19 13.25 6.98
N ILE A 104 -19.69 12.55 8.00
CA ILE A 104 -21.01 12.82 8.60
C ILE A 104 -20.98 13.87 9.72
N LEU A 105 -19.79 14.36 10.10
CA LEU A 105 -19.62 15.21 11.27
C LEU A 105 -19.51 16.68 10.87
N ASN A 106 -20.31 17.53 11.51
CA ASN A 106 -20.23 18.98 11.42
C ASN A 106 -20.38 19.62 12.83
N PRO A 107 -19.33 20.24 13.40
CA PRO A 107 -18.00 20.38 12.83
C PRO A 107 -17.28 19.02 12.74
N GLY A 108 -16.37 18.90 11.78
CA GLY A 108 -15.53 17.70 11.64
C GLY A 108 -14.66 17.47 12.87
N VAL A 109 -14.30 16.21 13.11
CA VAL A 109 -13.27 15.84 14.08
C VAL A 109 -11.92 15.84 13.38
N GLY A 110 -10.89 16.37 14.04
CA GLY A 110 -9.56 16.53 13.44
C GLY A 110 -8.95 15.23 12.89
N MET A 111 -7.90 15.35 12.11
CA MET A 111 -7.12 14.22 11.60
C MET A 111 -6.00 13.88 12.58
N GLY A 112 -5.70 12.60 12.74
CA GLY A 112 -4.60 12.15 13.59
C GLY A 112 -3.95 10.87 13.09
N LEU A 113 -2.76 10.60 13.60
CA LEU A 113 -1.97 9.41 13.33
C LEU A 113 -1.52 8.83 14.67
N GLU A 114 -1.79 7.53 14.86
CA GLU A 114 -1.28 6.77 15.99
C GLU A 114 -0.32 5.69 15.49
N ILE A 115 0.86 5.62 16.09
CA ILE A 115 1.90 4.62 15.76
C ILE A 115 2.26 3.88 17.03
N ALA A 116 1.90 2.60 17.09
CA ALA A 116 2.34 1.70 18.15
C ALA A 116 3.68 1.05 17.78
N LEU A 117 4.64 1.13 18.69
CA LEU A 117 5.95 0.50 18.58
C LEU A 117 6.21 -0.34 19.84
N LYS A 118 7.31 -1.07 19.86
CA LYS A 118 7.72 -1.82 21.05
C LYS A 118 8.00 -0.83 22.20
N HIS A 119 7.21 -0.91 23.28
CA HIS A 119 7.31 -0.08 24.49
C HIS A 119 6.99 1.42 24.32
N MET A 120 6.42 1.84 23.19
CA MET A 120 6.01 3.24 23.03
C MET A 120 4.86 3.39 22.04
N MET A 121 4.15 4.51 22.15
CA MET A 121 3.16 4.95 21.18
C MET A 121 3.37 6.42 20.86
N ILE A 122 3.30 6.77 19.57
CA ILE A 122 3.32 8.16 19.11
C ILE A 122 1.91 8.51 18.66
N LYS A 123 1.38 9.63 19.16
CA LYS A 123 0.13 10.21 18.67
C LYS A 123 0.42 11.58 18.09
N ALA A 124 0.08 11.81 16.84
CA ALA A 124 0.34 13.06 16.14
C ALA A 124 -0.93 13.58 15.47
N ASP A 125 -1.10 14.89 15.46
CA ASP A 125 -2.12 15.61 14.71
C ASP A 125 -1.58 16.96 14.22
N SER A 126 -2.43 17.86 13.75
CA SER A 126 -2.03 19.19 13.28
C SER A 126 -1.51 20.12 14.38
N SER A 127 -1.77 19.82 15.66
CA SER A 127 -1.33 20.60 16.81
C SER A 127 0.02 20.17 17.36
N GLY A 128 0.55 19.03 16.92
CA GLY A 128 1.84 18.50 17.35
C GLY A 128 1.84 16.97 17.50
N TYR A 129 2.69 16.46 18.39
CA TYR A 129 2.70 15.04 18.73
C TYR A 129 3.03 14.79 20.21
N SER A 130 2.58 13.65 20.70
CA SER A 130 2.92 13.12 22.02
C SER A 130 3.54 11.73 21.89
N ILE A 131 4.47 11.42 22.79
CA ILE A 131 5.09 10.11 22.93
C ILE A 131 4.69 9.55 24.27
N ILE A 132 3.97 8.43 24.24
CA ILE A 132 3.62 7.63 25.40
C ILE A 132 4.69 6.55 25.54
N SER A 133 5.51 6.66 26.59
CA SER A 133 6.57 5.70 26.92
C SER A 133 6.93 5.81 28.41
N GLU A 134 7.98 5.13 28.87
CA GLU A 134 8.55 5.34 30.22
C GLU A 134 9.00 6.78 30.45
N GLN A 135 9.39 7.49 29.39
CA GLN A 135 9.72 8.91 29.41
C GLN A 135 8.77 9.67 28.46
N PRO A 136 7.60 10.12 28.96
CA PRO A 136 6.63 10.82 28.14
C PRO A 136 7.18 12.13 27.58
N GLN A 137 6.77 12.47 26.36
CA GLN A 137 7.10 13.74 25.70
C GLN A 137 5.87 14.31 25.01
N GLU A 138 5.79 15.64 24.97
CA GLU A 138 4.78 16.38 24.23
C GLU A 138 5.46 17.52 23.48
N VAL A 139 5.19 17.63 22.18
CA VAL A 139 5.76 18.63 21.29
C VAL A 139 4.62 19.29 20.54
N LYS A 140 4.51 20.61 20.67
CA LYS A 140 3.52 21.41 19.95
C LYS A 140 4.06 21.82 18.60
N ALA A 141 3.18 21.87 17.61
CA ALA A 141 3.45 22.52 16.34
C ALA A 141 3.74 24.01 16.59
N THR A 142 4.79 24.52 15.97
CA THR A 142 5.26 25.90 16.15
C THR A 142 5.11 26.75 14.90
N ASN A 143 4.74 26.12 13.78
CA ASN A 143 4.64 26.74 12.47
C ASN A 143 3.24 26.60 11.89
N ASP A 144 2.89 27.52 10.99
CA ASP A 144 1.73 27.40 10.13
C ASP A 144 2.09 26.50 8.94
N TYR A 145 1.82 25.20 9.09
CA TYR A 145 2.20 24.21 8.10
C TYR A 145 1.51 24.44 6.75
N LEU A 146 0.29 25.01 6.73
CA LEU A 146 -0.42 25.32 5.48
C LEU A 146 0.33 26.42 4.73
N LEU A 147 0.67 27.51 5.43
CA LEU A 147 1.46 28.59 4.85
C LEU A 147 2.84 28.11 4.38
N ASP A 148 3.47 27.20 5.13
CA ASP A 148 4.79 26.67 4.76
C ASP A 148 4.76 25.77 3.52
N ILE A 149 3.67 25.00 3.33
CA ILE A 149 3.44 24.23 2.10
C ILE A 149 3.33 25.18 0.89
N GLU A 150 2.50 26.23 1.00
CA GLU A 150 2.32 27.21 -0.08
C GLU A 150 3.63 27.93 -0.43
N LYS A 151 4.39 28.38 0.59
CA LYS A 151 5.71 28.99 0.37
C LYS A 151 6.66 28.04 -0.33
N SER A 152 6.72 26.78 0.09
CA SER A 152 7.60 25.76 -0.50
C SER A 152 7.25 25.50 -1.96
N PHE A 153 5.96 25.48 -2.30
CA PHE A 153 5.48 25.32 -3.68
C PHE A 153 5.86 26.51 -4.57
N ILE A 154 5.59 27.73 -4.12
CA ILE A 154 5.92 28.96 -4.87
C ILE A 154 7.43 29.13 -5.05
N GLU A 155 8.22 28.81 -4.02
CA GLU A 155 9.68 28.83 -4.11
C GLU A 155 10.18 27.85 -5.17
N ALA A 156 9.68 26.62 -5.18
CA ALA A 156 10.06 25.61 -6.17
C ALA A 156 9.73 26.04 -7.61
N ILE A 157 8.62 26.74 -7.83
CA ILE A 157 8.29 27.30 -9.16
C ILE A 157 9.29 28.39 -9.56
N LYS A 158 9.60 29.31 -8.63
CA LYS A 158 10.45 30.48 -8.92
C LYS A 158 11.90 30.08 -9.19
N THR A 159 12.42 29.11 -8.46
CA THR A 159 13.85 28.75 -8.49
C THR A 159 14.13 27.52 -9.33
N GLY A 160 13.11 26.69 -9.60
CA GLY A 160 13.27 25.34 -10.14
C GLY A 160 13.81 24.33 -9.12
N ASP A 161 14.14 24.74 -7.89
CA ASP A 161 14.61 23.85 -6.83
C ASP A 161 13.44 23.17 -6.12
N ARG A 162 13.34 21.84 -6.29
CA ARG A 162 12.26 21.02 -5.70
C ARG A 162 12.66 20.38 -4.37
N SER A 163 13.83 20.70 -3.80
CA SER A 163 14.37 20.08 -2.58
C SER A 163 13.45 20.18 -1.36
N LYS A 164 12.61 21.22 -1.29
CA LYS A 164 11.61 21.44 -0.24
C LYS A 164 10.28 20.71 -0.47
N ILE A 165 10.03 20.20 -1.67
CA ILE A 165 8.81 19.44 -1.99
C ILE A 165 8.95 18.02 -1.43
N LYS A 166 8.25 17.75 -0.33
CA LYS A 166 8.31 16.45 0.38
C LYS A 166 7.45 15.36 -0.25
N CYS A 167 6.46 15.73 -1.04
CA CYS A 167 5.57 14.82 -1.78
C CYS A 167 5.52 15.30 -3.23
N ASN A 168 6.18 14.57 -4.12
CA ASN A 168 6.16 14.88 -5.55
C ASN A 168 5.00 14.16 -6.25
N TYR A 169 4.94 14.30 -7.57
CA TYR A 169 3.86 13.70 -8.34
C TYR A 169 3.89 12.17 -8.28
N GLU A 170 5.09 11.58 -8.35
CA GLU A 170 5.30 10.14 -8.29
C GLU A 170 4.84 9.55 -6.94
N ASP A 171 5.04 10.25 -5.84
CA ASP A 171 4.52 9.86 -4.52
C ASP A 171 2.99 10.02 -4.43
N GLY A 172 2.45 11.07 -5.06
CA GLY A 172 1.01 11.24 -5.25
C GLY A 172 0.37 10.07 -6.02
N MET A 173 1.03 9.59 -7.07
CA MET A 173 0.55 8.44 -7.85
C MET A 173 0.53 7.14 -7.06
N LYS A 174 1.50 6.92 -6.15
CA LYS A 174 1.48 5.75 -5.23
C LYS A 174 0.32 5.83 -4.26
N THR A 175 0.01 7.03 -3.76
CA THR A 175 -1.15 7.25 -2.87
C THR A 175 -2.45 6.99 -3.62
N LEU A 176 -2.55 7.46 -4.87
CA LEU A 176 -3.71 7.21 -5.73
C LEU A 176 -3.94 5.71 -5.97
N GLU A 177 -2.87 4.94 -6.21
CA GLU A 177 -2.97 3.48 -6.37
C GLU A 177 -3.61 2.82 -5.14
N VAL A 178 -3.21 3.22 -3.94
CA VAL A 178 -3.81 2.73 -2.68
C VAL A 178 -5.28 3.10 -2.59
N THR A 179 -5.64 4.36 -2.89
CA THR A 179 -7.03 4.83 -2.85
C THR A 179 -7.93 4.06 -3.82
N LEU A 180 -7.45 3.80 -5.04
CA LEU A 180 -8.18 3.00 -6.02
C LEU A 180 -8.39 1.55 -5.55
N ALA A 181 -7.37 0.94 -4.93
CA ALA A 181 -7.49 -0.39 -4.35
C ALA A 181 -8.44 -0.44 -3.14
N VAL A 182 -8.47 0.61 -2.31
CA VAL A 182 -9.47 0.75 -1.23
C VAL A 182 -10.88 0.75 -1.82
N ASN A 183 -11.12 1.58 -2.84
CA ASN A 183 -12.43 1.67 -3.48
C ASN A 183 -12.85 0.35 -4.15
N GLU A 184 -11.91 -0.34 -4.81
CA GLU A 184 -12.17 -1.66 -5.38
C GLU A 184 -12.47 -2.71 -4.30
N SER A 185 -11.76 -2.66 -3.17
CA SER A 185 -12.01 -3.54 -2.03
C SER A 185 -13.41 -3.34 -1.44
N ILE A 186 -13.83 -2.08 -1.24
CA ILE A 186 -15.19 -1.73 -0.77
C ILE A 186 -16.24 -2.27 -1.75
N LYS A 187 -16.05 -2.04 -3.05
CA LYS A 187 -17.00 -2.46 -4.08
C LYS A 187 -17.15 -3.97 -4.19
N THR A 188 -16.04 -4.71 -4.03
CA THR A 188 -16.00 -6.16 -4.29
C THR A 188 -16.12 -7.00 -3.02
N GLY A 189 -15.92 -6.40 -1.85
CA GLY A 189 -15.78 -7.11 -0.57
C GLY A 189 -14.52 -7.99 -0.49
N LYS A 190 -13.56 -7.81 -1.40
CA LYS A 190 -12.34 -8.64 -1.49
C LYS A 190 -11.12 -7.87 -1.04
N THR A 191 -10.11 -8.62 -0.60
CA THR A 191 -8.77 -8.09 -0.43
C THR A 191 -8.15 -7.75 -1.79
N ILE A 192 -7.63 -6.54 -1.94
CA ILE A 192 -6.92 -6.08 -3.14
C ILE A 192 -5.43 -6.05 -2.86
N HIS A 193 -4.64 -6.60 -3.77
CA HIS A 193 -3.19 -6.63 -3.67
C HIS A 193 -2.57 -5.49 -4.49
N LEU A 194 -1.66 -4.77 -3.85
CA LEU A 194 -0.97 -3.61 -4.46
C LEU A 194 0.38 -4.05 -5.03
N LYS A 195 0.79 -3.44 -6.15
CA LYS A 195 2.02 -3.82 -6.88
C LYS A 195 3.32 -3.34 -6.20
#